data_AF-A0A1F7RLM1-F1
#
_entry.id   AF-A0A1F7RLM1-F1
#
_cell.length_a   1.000
_cell.length_b   1.000
_cell.length_c   1.000
_cell.angle_alpha   90.00
_cell.angle_beta   90.00
_cell.angle_gamma   90.00
#
_symmetry.space_group_name_H-M   'P 1'
#
loop_
_entity.id
_entity.type
_entity.pdbx_description
1 polymer ?
#
loop_
_entity_poly.entity_id
_entity_poly.type
_entity_poly.pdbx_seq_one_letter_code
_entity_poly.pdbx_strand_id
1 'polypeptide(L)'
;MRRKIVFLLVLISSIVFFTLPVQAMMCWDDMMGWFGGGHKRGGEQQRDVNQQSQQPGRSANEGFYLDLKDELNLSESQIKGLDEIGKEYENEKAKKASSINKIERELAMLQTKRDVDMDVIKKKVDEVENLRKEMRLDYIKSVERAKKLLTDEQLNSLSRISKGDAAKMEQGVDRGSMSEKKQEGTTIEHGGMDSHGGM
;
A
#
# COMPACT_ATOMS: atom_id res chain seq x y z
N MET A 1 30.55 4.89 20.04
CA MET A 1 30.33 5.48 18.69
C MET A 1 29.67 4.52 17.68
N ARG A 2 29.82 3.19 17.80
CA ARG A 2 29.24 2.20 16.86
C ARG A 2 27.69 2.15 16.79
N ARG A 3 26.99 2.54 17.87
CA ARG A 3 25.51 2.57 17.91
C ARG A 3 24.87 3.67 17.05
N LYS A 4 25.61 4.75 16.75
CA LYS A 4 25.10 5.86 15.91
C LYS A 4 25.20 5.55 14.40
N ILE A 5 26.14 4.68 14.02
CA ILE A 5 26.37 4.29 12.62
C ILE A 5 25.27 3.31 12.14
N VAL A 6 24.81 2.39 13.00
CA VAL A 6 23.71 1.46 12.65
C VAL A 6 22.36 2.19 12.51
N PHE A 7 22.10 3.23 13.33
CA PHE A 7 20.89 4.05 13.21
C PHE A 7 20.86 4.92 11.94
N LEU A 8 22.03 5.40 11.48
CA LEU A 8 22.16 6.15 10.23
C LEU A 8 21.97 5.25 8.99
N LEU A 9 22.40 3.99 9.04
CA LEU A 9 22.25 3.05 7.93
C LEU A 9 20.80 2.56 7.73
N VAL A 10 19.99 2.47 8.79
CA VAL A 10 18.54 2.16 8.68
C VAL A 10 17.72 3.38 8.21
N LEU A 11 18.13 4.60 8.60
CA LEU A 11 17.53 5.83 8.06
C LEU A 11 17.85 6.01 6.57
N ILE A 12 19.07 5.66 6.14
CA ILE A 12 19.49 5.77 4.73
C ILE A 12 18.97 4.60 3.88
N SER A 13 18.81 3.38 4.40
CA SER A 13 18.20 2.28 3.62
C SER A 13 16.72 2.56 3.27
N SER A 14 16.02 3.34 4.10
CA SER A 14 14.67 3.85 3.76
C SER A 14 14.67 4.93 2.66
N ILE A 15 15.83 5.54 2.37
CA ILE A 15 16.00 6.51 1.28
C ILE A 15 16.30 5.78 -0.04
N VAL A 16 16.96 4.61 0.00
CA VAL A 16 17.37 3.88 -1.22
C VAL A 16 16.30 2.89 -1.71
N PHE A 17 15.34 2.48 -0.87
CA PHE A 17 14.17 1.72 -1.34
C PHE A 17 13.11 2.56 -2.10
N PHE A 18 13.35 3.86 -2.31
CA PHE A 18 12.39 4.75 -2.97
C PHE A 18 12.90 5.32 -4.31
N THR A 19 13.73 4.55 -5.03
CA THR A 19 13.97 4.74 -6.47
C THR A 19 13.23 3.70 -7.33
N LEU A 20 12.22 3.03 -6.78
CA LEU A 20 11.20 2.34 -7.55
C LEU A 20 9.85 3.02 -7.32
N PRO A 21 9.10 3.34 -8.40
CA PRO A 21 7.90 4.15 -8.33
C PRO A 21 6.75 3.36 -7.71
N VAL A 22 6.59 3.44 -6.39
CA VAL A 22 5.38 2.99 -5.70
C VAL A 22 4.34 4.11 -5.83
N GLN A 23 3.75 4.24 -7.03
CA GLN A 23 2.37 4.73 -7.30
C GLN A 23 2.17 5.10 -8.78
N ALA A 24 2.26 4.08 -9.64
CA ALA A 24 1.42 4.01 -10.84
C ALA A 24 0.39 2.87 -10.75
N MET A 25 0.16 2.33 -9.54
CA MET A 25 -0.65 1.12 -9.33
C MET A 25 -1.74 1.28 -8.25
N MET A 26 -2.31 2.47 -8.10
CA MET A 26 -3.58 2.65 -7.34
C MET A 26 -4.58 3.63 -7.98
N CYS A 27 -4.40 4.02 -9.25
CA CYS A 27 -5.45 4.68 -10.05
C CYS A 27 -5.48 4.19 -11.52
N TRP A 28 -4.85 3.07 -11.87
CA TRP A 28 -4.87 2.57 -13.26
C TRP A 28 -6.11 1.74 -13.58
N ASP A 29 -6.63 0.93 -12.65
CA ASP A 29 -7.84 0.12 -12.92
C ASP A 29 -9.13 0.96 -13.08
N ASP A 30 -9.23 2.11 -12.41
CA ASP A 30 -10.35 3.05 -12.59
C ASP A 30 -10.15 4.03 -13.76
N MET A 31 -8.90 4.29 -14.20
CA MET A 31 -8.63 5.16 -15.37
C MET A 31 -8.62 4.41 -16.70
N MET A 32 -8.37 3.09 -16.73
CA MET A 32 -8.38 2.29 -17.96
C MET A 32 -9.79 1.99 -18.50
N GLY A 33 -10.85 2.20 -17.69
CA GLY A 33 -12.24 2.07 -18.14
C GLY A 33 -12.75 3.23 -19.01
N TRP A 34 -12.05 4.37 -19.06
CA TRP A 34 -12.54 5.59 -19.74
C TRP A 34 -12.03 5.74 -21.19
N PHE A 35 -10.85 5.20 -21.53
CA PHE A 35 -10.23 5.41 -22.86
C PHE A 35 -10.31 4.20 -23.82
N GLY A 36 -10.84 3.05 -23.39
CA GLY A 36 -10.96 1.84 -24.21
C GLY A 36 -12.29 1.73 -24.93
N GLY A 37 -12.36 2.21 -26.17
CA GLY A 37 -13.50 2.01 -27.06
C GLY A 37 -13.82 0.53 -27.30
N GLY A 38 -15.02 0.12 -26.90
CA GLY A 38 -15.88 -0.83 -27.60
C GLY A 38 -15.42 -2.28 -27.78
N HIS A 39 -15.97 -3.18 -26.96
CA HIS A 39 -16.59 -4.41 -27.45
C HIS A 39 -17.79 -4.80 -26.55
N LYS A 40 -18.98 -4.86 -27.15
CA LYS A 40 -20.20 -5.44 -26.57
C LYS A 40 -20.27 -6.94 -26.88
N ARG A 41 -21.08 -7.62 -26.05
CA ARG A 41 -21.69 -8.98 -26.16
C ARG A 41 -20.79 -10.16 -25.77
N GLY A 42 -21.21 -11.06 -24.89
CA GLY A 42 -22.49 -11.22 -24.20
C GLY A 42 -22.49 -12.48 -23.34
N GLY A 43 -23.55 -12.63 -22.54
CA GLY A 43 -23.86 -13.86 -21.83
C GLY A 43 -23.44 -13.87 -20.36
N GLU A 44 -24.42 -14.03 -19.49
CA GLU A 44 -24.30 -14.76 -18.22
C GLU A 44 -23.29 -14.24 -17.18
N GLN A 45 -23.76 -13.30 -16.37
CA GLN A 45 -24.19 -13.59 -15.00
C GLN A 45 -24.56 -12.25 -14.40
N GLN A 46 -25.85 -12.06 -14.13
CA GLN A 46 -26.26 -11.24 -13.00
C GLN A 46 -25.67 -11.91 -11.76
N ARG A 47 -24.40 -11.64 -11.47
CA ARG A 47 -23.98 -11.58 -10.08
C ARG A 47 -24.73 -10.38 -9.55
N ASP A 48 -25.69 -10.67 -8.67
CA ASP A 48 -26.04 -9.77 -7.60
C ASP A 48 -24.75 -9.08 -7.16
N VAL A 49 -24.59 -7.83 -7.59
CA VAL A 49 -23.62 -6.93 -7.00
C VAL A 49 -24.24 -6.66 -5.65
N ASN A 50 -24.01 -7.61 -4.75
CA ASN A 50 -24.16 -7.42 -3.34
C ASN A 50 -23.19 -6.28 -3.03
N GLN A 51 -23.73 -5.07 -3.09
CA GLN A 51 -23.15 -3.81 -2.68
C GLN A 51 -23.04 -3.82 -1.14
N GLN A 52 -22.44 -4.89 -0.62
CA GLN A 52 -22.28 -5.25 0.76
C GLN A 52 -20.84 -5.71 0.93
N SER A 53 -19.93 -4.78 0.65
CA SER A 53 -18.65 -4.57 1.36
C SER A 53 -17.75 -3.59 0.60
N GLN A 54 -18.28 -2.48 0.09
CA GLN A 54 -17.58 -1.23 0.38
C GLN A 54 -17.76 -1.04 1.89
N GLN A 55 -16.93 -1.68 2.72
CA GLN A 55 -17.01 -1.54 4.16
C GLN A 55 -16.73 -0.07 4.50
N PRO A 56 -17.74 0.73 4.91
CA PRO A 56 -17.51 1.99 5.59
C PRO A 56 -17.24 1.59 7.04
N GLY A 57 -16.07 0.98 7.27
CA GLY A 57 -15.95 0.10 8.42
C GLY A 57 -14.61 -0.57 8.64
N ARG A 58 -13.52 -0.12 7.98
CA ARG A 58 -12.23 -0.17 8.65
C ARG A 58 -12.29 0.83 9.80
N SER A 59 -12.92 0.42 10.89
CA SER A 59 -12.84 1.09 12.18
C SER A 59 -11.38 1.07 12.58
N ALA A 60 -10.68 2.17 12.35
CA ALA A 60 -10.02 2.93 13.40
C ALA A 60 -9.27 2.14 14.49
N ASN A 61 -8.63 1.03 14.14
CA ASN A 61 -7.62 0.37 14.96
C ASN A 61 -6.20 0.66 14.45
N GLU A 62 -6.05 1.26 13.26
CA GLU A 62 -4.76 1.68 12.68
C GLU A 62 -4.25 3.01 13.29
N GLY A 63 -4.59 3.29 14.55
CA GLY A 63 -3.98 4.37 15.32
C GLY A 63 -2.57 3.97 15.75
N PHE A 64 -1.70 4.96 15.95
CA PHE A 64 -0.31 4.72 16.33
C PHE A 64 -0.23 3.75 17.53
N TYR A 65 0.45 2.62 17.35
CA TYR A 65 0.70 1.60 18.39
C TYR A 65 -0.54 0.88 18.94
N LEU A 66 -1.75 1.12 18.42
CA LEU A 66 -2.97 0.47 18.89
C LEU A 66 -3.02 -1.03 18.56
N ASP A 67 -2.38 -1.44 17.47
CA ASP A 67 -2.19 -2.85 17.12
C ASP A 67 -1.30 -3.60 18.11
N LEU A 68 -0.55 -2.88 18.96
CA LEU A 68 0.36 -3.43 19.97
C LEU A 68 -0.15 -3.17 21.39
N LYS A 69 -1.45 -2.88 21.56
CA LYS A 69 -2.01 -2.43 22.84
C LYS A 69 -1.79 -3.42 23.98
N ASP A 70 -1.89 -4.72 23.69
CA ASP A 70 -1.79 -5.77 24.69
C ASP A 70 -0.30 -6.05 25.00
N GLU A 71 0.56 -6.04 23.99
CA GLU A 71 2.00 -6.23 24.11
C GLU A 71 2.71 -5.07 24.82
N LEU A 72 2.17 -3.85 24.68
CA LEU A 72 2.66 -2.66 25.36
C LEU A 72 1.94 -2.38 26.68
N ASN A 73 0.93 -3.20 27.03
CA ASN A 73 0.09 -3.02 28.21
C ASN A 73 -0.39 -1.56 28.34
N LEU A 74 -1.01 -1.05 27.26
CA LEU A 74 -1.46 0.34 27.20
C LEU A 74 -2.63 0.57 28.15
N SER A 75 -2.62 1.68 28.88
CA SER A 75 -3.77 2.09 29.68
C SER A 75 -4.93 2.56 28.78
N GLU A 76 -6.15 2.55 29.30
CA GLU A 76 -7.32 3.09 28.58
C GLU A 76 -7.13 4.56 28.16
N SER A 77 -6.48 5.36 29.01
CA SER A 77 -6.15 6.75 28.70
C SER A 77 -5.15 6.88 27.55
N GLN A 78 -4.13 6.01 27.49
CA GLN A 78 -3.17 5.96 26.40
C GLN A 78 -3.85 5.53 25.09
N ILE A 79 -4.68 4.48 25.14
CA ILE A 79 -5.46 3.99 23.99
C ILE A 79 -6.31 5.12 23.41
N LYS A 80 -7.07 5.83 24.25
CA LYS A 80 -7.91 6.95 23.81
C LYS A 80 -7.08 8.07 23.18
N GLY A 81 -5.98 8.46 23.80
CA GLY A 81 -5.10 9.51 23.25
C GLY A 81 -4.45 9.12 21.92
N LEU A 82 -4.05 7.86 21.76
CA LEU A 82 -3.47 7.35 20.51
C LEU A 82 -4.51 7.28 19.38
N ASP A 83 -5.75 6.86 19.69
CA ASP A 83 -6.88 6.87 18.76
C ASP A 83 -7.21 8.30 18.29
N GLU A 84 -7.27 9.27 19.20
CA GLU A 84 -7.52 10.67 18.86
C GLU A 84 -6.44 11.24 17.92
N ILE A 85 -5.15 10.98 18.20
CA ILE A 85 -4.04 11.39 17.34
C ILE A 85 -4.15 10.71 15.96
N GLY A 86 -4.50 9.41 15.92
CA GLY A 86 -4.69 8.66 14.67
C GLY A 86 -5.82 9.25 13.81
N LYS A 87 -6.97 9.53 14.42
CA LYS A 87 -8.13 10.14 13.74
C LYS A 87 -7.82 11.54 13.21
N GLU A 88 -7.14 12.37 14.00
CA GLU A 88 -6.72 13.70 13.56
C GLU A 88 -5.81 13.61 12.33
N TYR A 89 -4.80 12.73 12.37
CA TYR A 89 -3.89 12.53 11.25
C TYR A 89 -4.61 12.01 10.00
N GLU A 90 -5.45 10.99 10.12
CA GLU A 90 -6.17 10.43 8.97
C GLU A 90 -7.12 11.47 8.34
N ASN A 91 -7.77 12.31 9.15
CA ASN A 91 -8.58 13.41 8.65
C ASN A 91 -7.75 14.43 7.85
N GLU A 92 -6.60 14.85 8.37
CA GLU A 92 -5.71 15.79 7.68
C GLU A 92 -5.09 15.20 6.41
N LYS A 93 -4.70 13.93 6.45
CA LYS A 93 -4.22 13.16 5.31
C LYS A 93 -5.28 13.07 4.22
N ALA A 94 -6.54 12.77 4.57
CA ALA A 94 -7.65 12.70 3.61
C ALA A 94 -7.92 14.05 2.92
N LYS A 95 -7.86 15.17 3.66
CA LYS A 95 -7.99 16.52 3.08
C LYS A 95 -6.88 16.80 2.07
N LYS A 96 -5.61 16.55 2.43
CA LYS A 96 -4.47 16.78 1.54
C LYS A 96 -4.51 15.86 0.31
N ALA A 97 -4.88 14.59 0.49
CA ALA A 97 -5.06 13.65 -0.61
C ALA A 97 -6.14 14.12 -1.60
N SER A 98 -7.27 14.63 -1.11
CA SER A 98 -8.31 15.22 -1.95
C SER A 98 -7.79 16.43 -2.75
N SER A 99 -7.01 17.30 -2.12
CA SER A 99 -6.35 18.44 -2.80
C SER A 99 -5.37 17.99 -3.87
N ILE A 100 -4.53 16.98 -3.60
CA ILE A 100 -3.61 16.40 -4.58
C ILE A 100 -4.41 15.87 -5.78
N ASN A 101 -5.43 15.06 -5.55
CA ASN A 101 -6.27 14.50 -6.62
C ASN A 101 -6.93 15.60 -7.47
N LYS A 102 -7.33 16.71 -6.85
CA LYS A 102 -7.86 17.87 -7.58
C LYS A 102 -6.79 18.49 -8.49
N ILE A 103 -5.59 18.74 -7.98
CA ILE A 103 -4.49 19.33 -8.75
C ILE A 103 -4.03 18.40 -9.87
N GLU A 104 -3.99 17.09 -9.63
CA GLU A 104 -3.63 16.10 -10.66
C GLU A 104 -4.65 16.08 -11.81
N ARG A 105 -5.95 16.23 -11.52
CA ARG A 105 -6.98 16.43 -12.56
C ARG A 105 -6.78 17.74 -13.33
N GLU A 106 -6.43 18.82 -12.65
CA GLU A 106 -6.09 20.11 -13.29
C GLU A 106 -4.88 19.96 -14.22
N LEU A 107 -3.83 19.26 -13.78
CA LEU A 107 -2.65 18.94 -14.59
C LEU A 107 -3.02 18.13 -15.82
N ALA A 108 -3.84 17.09 -15.68
CA ALA A 108 -4.32 16.29 -16.81
C ALA A 108 -5.07 17.15 -17.85
N MET A 109 -5.91 18.10 -17.39
CA MET A 109 -6.61 19.04 -18.28
C MET A 109 -5.68 20.07 -18.94
N LEU A 110 -4.58 20.47 -18.29
CA LEU A 110 -3.60 21.37 -18.90
C LEU A 110 -2.82 20.70 -20.03
N GLN A 111 -2.55 19.40 -19.91
CA GLN A 111 -1.79 18.62 -20.89
C GLN A 111 -2.57 18.35 -22.19
N THR A 112 -3.90 18.46 -22.19
CA THR A 112 -4.71 18.29 -23.41
C THR A 112 -4.80 19.54 -24.27
N LYS A 113 -4.29 20.68 -23.79
CA LYS A 113 -4.29 21.95 -24.54
C LYS A 113 -3.24 21.91 -25.65
N ARG A 114 -3.56 22.56 -26.78
CA ARG A 114 -2.64 22.69 -27.93
C ARG A 114 -1.37 23.48 -27.57
N ASP A 115 -1.53 24.59 -26.85
CA ASP A 115 -0.43 25.40 -26.35
C ASP A 115 -0.35 25.24 -24.83
N VAL A 116 0.69 24.55 -24.38
CA VAL A 116 0.89 24.22 -22.97
C VAL A 116 1.77 25.28 -22.32
N ASP A 117 1.24 25.93 -21.28
CA ASP A 117 2.00 26.83 -20.43
C ASP A 117 2.81 26.03 -19.40
N MET A 118 4.11 25.92 -19.66
CA MET A 118 5.04 25.16 -18.81
C MET A 118 5.24 25.78 -17.43
N ASP A 119 5.08 27.10 -17.27
CA ASP A 119 5.21 27.75 -15.97
C ASP A 119 4.01 27.42 -15.08
N VAL A 120 2.82 27.30 -15.66
CA VAL A 120 1.61 26.85 -14.95
C VAL A 120 1.73 25.38 -14.55
N ILE A 121 2.21 24.50 -15.45
CA ILE A 121 2.45 23.09 -15.10
C ILE A 121 3.45 22.98 -13.95
N LYS A 122 4.58 23.69 -14.03
CA LYS A 122 5.61 23.65 -12.98
C LYS A 122 5.04 24.04 -11.62
N LYS A 123 4.30 25.15 -11.55
CA LYS A 123 3.65 25.60 -10.30
C LYS A 123 2.71 24.54 -9.72
N LYS A 124 1.94 23.86 -10.57
CA LYS A 124 0.99 22.82 -10.14
C LYS A 124 1.71 21.55 -9.66
N VAL A 125 2.80 21.17 -10.31
CA VAL A 125 3.66 20.07 -9.85
C VAL A 125 4.28 20.42 -8.48
N ASP A 126 4.82 21.63 -8.33
CA ASP A 126 5.39 22.10 -7.06
C ASP A 126 4.34 22.10 -5.93
N GLU A 127 3.08 22.44 -6.24
CA GLU A 127 1.95 22.39 -5.30
C GLU A 127 1.67 20.97 -4.79
N VAL A 128 1.65 19.98 -5.70
CA VAL A 128 1.48 18.55 -5.34
C VAL A 128 2.62 18.07 -4.45
N GLU A 129 3.86 18.37 -4.82
CA GLU A 129 5.03 17.94 -4.07
C GLU A 129 5.08 18.58 -2.68
N ASN A 130 4.64 19.84 -2.55
CA ASN A 130 4.53 20.48 -1.25
C ASN A 130 3.47 19.80 -0.37
N LEU A 131 2.29 19.47 -0.92
CA LEU A 131 1.26 18.75 -0.17
C LEU A 131 1.74 17.36 0.30
N ARG A 132 2.47 16.63 -0.54
CA ARG A 132 3.06 15.32 -0.19
C ARG A 132 4.10 15.47 0.93
N LYS A 133 4.97 16.49 0.84
CA LYS A 133 5.93 16.82 1.89
C LYS A 133 5.23 17.14 3.21
N GLU A 134 4.18 17.96 3.18
CA GLU A 134 3.43 18.33 4.37
C GLU A 134 2.77 17.11 5.03
N MET A 135 2.13 16.22 4.24
CA MET A 135 1.58 14.96 4.75
C MET A 135 2.64 14.14 5.50
N ARG A 136 3.87 14.07 4.97
CA ARG A 136 4.96 13.32 5.62
C ARG A 136 5.43 13.99 6.91
N LEU A 137 5.51 15.32 6.94
CA LEU A 137 5.84 16.04 8.16
C LEU A 137 4.74 15.87 9.22
N ASP A 138 3.47 15.88 8.83
CA ASP A 138 2.36 15.70 9.75
C ASP A 138 2.31 14.28 10.31
N TYR A 139 2.63 13.27 9.50
CA TYR A 139 2.83 11.90 9.99
C TYR A 139 3.92 11.85 11.07
N ILE A 140 5.10 12.41 10.79
CA ILE A 140 6.23 12.43 11.75
C ILE A 140 5.82 13.14 13.04
N LYS A 141 5.15 14.29 12.95
CA LYS A 141 4.65 15.01 14.13
C LYS A 141 3.66 14.17 14.93
N SER A 142 2.75 13.46 14.27
CA SER A 142 1.77 12.60 14.94
C SER A 142 2.42 11.39 15.60
N VAL A 143 3.43 10.77 14.97
CA VAL A 143 4.26 9.74 15.61
C VAL A 143 4.96 10.28 16.86
N GLU A 144 5.56 11.47 16.78
CA GLU A 144 6.23 12.08 17.93
C GLU A 144 5.26 12.44 19.06
N ARG A 145 4.03 12.85 18.75
CA ARG A 145 2.96 13.04 19.75
C ARG A 145 2.54 11.71 20.37
N ALA A 146 2.36 10.66 19.57
CA ALA A 146 1.98 9.34 20.03
C ALA A 146 3.04 8.74 20.99
N LYS A 147 4.33 8.86 20.66
CA LYS A 147 5.43 8.39 21.54
C LYS A 147 5.41 9.06 22.91
N LYS A 148 5.04 10.35 22.99
CA LYS A 148 4.96 11.08 24.26
C LYS A 148 3.86 10.58 25.19
N LEU A 149 2.89 9.81 24.68
CA LEU A 149 1.88 9.15 25.51
C LEU A 149 2.38 7.86 26.14
N LEU A 150 3.48 7.29 25.64
CA LEU A 150 4.06 6.04 26.14
C LEU A 150 5.07 6.31 27.26
N THR A 151 5.22 5.37 28.18
CA THR A 151 6.30 5.38 29.17
C THR A 151 7.63 4.96 28.54
N ASP A 152 8.75 5.24 29.22
CA ASP A 152 10.07 4.79 28.78
C ASP A 152 10.16 3.26 28.67
N GLU A 153 9.47 2.53 29.56
CA GLU A 153 9.40 1.07 29.51
C GLU A 153 8.63 0.58 28.26
N GLN A 154 7.50 1.20 27.95
CA GLN A 154 6.71 0.90 26.76
C GLN A 154 7.48 1.24 25.47
N LEU A 155 8.19 2.37 25.43
CA LEU A 155 9.05 2.74 24.30
C LEU A 155 10.21 1.75 24.09
N ASN A 156 10.80 1.26 25.18
CA ASN A 156 11.82 0.21 25.12
C ASN A 156 11.24 -1.11 24.62
N SER A 157 10.05 -1.49 25.07
CA SER A 157 9.34 -2.68 24.57
C SER A 157 9.03 -2.57 23.07
N LEU A 158 8.48 -1.44 22.64
CA LEU A 158 8.23 -1.12 21.24
C LEU A 158 9.50 -1.24 20.37
N SER A 159 10.65 -0.74 20.86
CA SER A 159 11.92 -0.87 20.16
C SER A 159 12.38 -2.33 20.02
N ARG A 160 12.08 -3.19 21.00
CA ARG A 160 12.43 -4.62 20.96
C ARG A 160 11.52 -5.37 20.00
N ILE A 161 10.21 -5.12 20.03
CA ILE A 161 9.23 -5.70 19.10
C ILE A 161 9.65 -5.40 17.66
N SER A 162 9.89 -4.12 17.35
CA SER A 162 10.30 -3.69 16.01
C SER A 162 11.62 -4.33 15.53
N LYS A 163 12.57 -4.60 16.43
CA LYS A 163 13.83 -5.29 16.08
C LYS A 163 13.67 -6.80 15.95
N GLY A 164 12.79 -7.40 16.74
CA GLY A 164 12.52 -8.84 16.71
C GLY A 164 11.92 -9.29 15.38
N ASP A 165 11.05 -8.46 14.80
CA ASP A 165 10.44 -8.74 13.49
C ASP A 165 11.45 -8.59 12.34
N ALA A 166 12.36 -7.62 12.44
CA ALA A 166 13.43 -7.43 11.46
C ALA A 166 14.38 -8.63 11.38
N ALA A 167 14.71 -9.26 12.51
CA ALA A 167 15.59 -10.43 12.56
C ALA A 167 14.94 -11.69 11.95
N LYS A 168 13.61 -11.83 12.04
CA LYS A 168 12.88 -12.96 11.45
C LYS A 168 12.78 -12.88 9.92
N MET A 169 12.69 -11.67 9.36
CA MET A 169 12.73 -11.49 7.90
C MET A 169 14.09 -11.86 7.30
N GLU A 170 15.19 -11.65 8.01
CA GLU A 170 16.55 -11.98 7.54
C GLU A 170 16.79 -13.50 7.46
N GLN A 171 16.09 -14.29 8.29
CA GLN A 171 16.17 -15.77 8.28
C GLN A 171 15.20 -16.45 7.30
N GLY A 172 14.24 -15.71 6.74
CA GLY A 172 13.23 -16.23 5.80
C GLY A 172 13.63 -16.19 4.33
N VAL A 173 14.81 -15.64 3.99
CA VAL A 173 15.35 -15.63 2.62
C VAL A 173 16.33 -16.79 2.43
N ASP A 174 16.03 -17.96 2.99
CA ASP A 174 16.65 -19.20 2.52
C ASP A 174 15.82 -19.69 1.34
N ARG A 175 16.32 -19.40 0.14
CA ARG A 175 15.76 -19.81 -1.15
C ARG A 175 15.60 -21.33 -1.12
N GLY A 176 14.37 -21.79 -0.89
CA GLY A 176 13.97 -23.17 -1.10
C GLY A 176 14.46 -23.62 -2.47
N SER A 177 15.48 -24.48 -2.45
CA SER A 177 15.95 -25.27 -3.57
C SER A 177 14.75 -25.94 -4.21
N MET A 178 14.47 -25.59 -5.47
CA MET A 178 13.52 -26.31 -6.30
C MET A 178 13.93 -27.79 -6.31
N SER A 179 13.19 -28.60 -5.55
CA SER A 179 13.18 -30.05 -5.68
C SER A 179 12.62 -30.38 -7.05
N GLU A 180 13.52 -30.71 -7.96
CA GLU A 180 13.30 -31.28 -9.28
C GLU A 180 12.43 -32.55 -9.18
N LYS A 181 11.11 -32.41 -9.37
CA LYS A 181 10.21 -33.55 -9.55
C LYS A 181 10.30 -34.01 -11.00
N LYS A 182 11.05 -35.10 -11.17
CA LYS A 182 11.13 -35.97 -12.35
C LYS A 182 9.71 -36.37 -12.80
N GLN A 183 9.33 -36.01 -14.03
CA GLN A 183 8.11 -36.46 -14.70
C GLN A 183 8.28 -37.93 -15.11
N GLU A 184 7.41 -38.81 -14.61
CA GLU A 184 7.19 -40.15 -15.17
C GLU A 184 6.13 -40.07 -16.28
N GLY A 185 6.46 -40.65 -17.43
CA GLY A 185 5.66 -40.60 -18.65
C GLY A 185 4.47 -41.56 -18.62
N THR A 186 3.32 -41.05 -19.05
CA THR A 186 2.09 -41.81 -19.32
C THR A 186 2.06 -42.23 -20.80
N THR A 187 1.99 -43.53 -21.03
CA THR A 187 1.70 -44.17 -22.32
C THR A 187 0.23 -43.95 -22.72
N ILE A 188 0.01 -43.44 -23.93
CA ILE A 188 -1.32 -43.33 -24.56
C ILE A 188 -1.54 -44.58 -25.42
N GLU A 189 -2.52 -45.40 -25.05
CA GLU A 189 -3.04 -46.50 -25.87
C GLU A 189 -3.92 -45.93 -27.00
N HIS A 190 -3.63 -46.34 -28.23
CA HIS A 190 -4.36 -45.94 -29.43
C HIS A 190 -5.35 -47.06 -29.78
N GLY A 191 -6.64 -46.87 -29.45
CA GLY A 191 -7.72 -47.78 -29.83
C GLY A 191 -8.10 -47.63 -31.30
N GLY A 192 -8.12 -48.74 -32.03
CA GLY A 192 -8.58 -48.85 -33.41
C GLY A 192 -10.10 -48.74 -33.54
N MET A 193 -10.56 -48.13 -34.63
CA MET A 193 -11.96 -48.15 -35.08
C MET A 193 -12.01 -48.88 -36.42
N ASP A 194 -12.62 -50.07 -36.38
CA ASP A 194 -12.91 -50.89 -37.55
C ASP A 194 -14.09 -50.32 -38.35
N SER A 195 -13.90 -50.23 -39.66
CA SER A 195 -14.89 -49.80 -40.65
C SER A 195 -15.60 -51.02 -41.23
N HIS A 196 -16.91 -51.13 -41.01
CA HIS A 196 -17.78 -52.02 -41.78
C HIS A 196 -18.71 -51.17 -42.66
N GLY A 197 -18.41 -51.12 -43.96
CA GLY A 197 -19.35 -50.71 -45.01
C GLY A 197 -20.10 -51.95 -45.52
N GLY A 198 -21.43 -51.92 -45.39
CA GLY A 198 -22.35 -52.88 -46.01
C GLY A 198 -22.61 -52.54 -47.48
N MET A 199 -22.79 -53.61 -48.26
CA MET A 199 -23.29 -53.64 -49.63
C MET A 199 -24.77 -53.29 -49.71
#